data_AF-A0A974UWK5-F1
#
_entry.id   AF-A0A974UWK5-F1
#
_cell.length_a   1.000
_cell.length_b   1.000
_cell.length_c   1.000
_cell.angle_alpha   90.00
_cell.angle_beta   90.00
_cell.angle_gamma   90.00
#
_symmetry.space_group_name_H-M   'P 1'
#
loop_
_entity.id
_entity.type
_entity.pdbx_description
1 polymer ?
#
loop_
_entity_poly.entity_id
_entity_poly.type
_entity_poly.pdbx_seq_one_letter_code
_entity_poly.pdbx_strand_id
1 'polypeptide(L)'
;MQPVLAAPAASIPDSAPDEATAAAYARAGDKQVEVASETTETSKTLANQDGSWALTEYVHPVRVKQGTTWTPIDTTLERRPDGSIGPKAVAVDVSLKSMSHLVSFL
;
A
#
# COMPACT_ATOMS: atom_id res chain seq x y z
N MET A 1 -7.17 -37.37 -26.45
CA MET A 1 -7.19 -37.07 -25.00
C MET A 1 -6.64 -35.68 -24.82
N GLN A 2 -7.49 -34.73 -24.43
CA GLN A 2 -7.07 -33.34 -24.21
C GLN A 2 -6.42 -33.27 -22.82
N PRO A 3 -5.22 -32.68 -22.66
CA PRO A 3 -4.64 -32.52 -21.34
C PRO A 3 -5.48 -31.52 -20.55
N VAL A 4 -5.97 -31.94 -19.38
CA VAL A 4 -6.57 -31.03 -18.41
C VAL A 4 -5.41 -30.23 -17.82
N LEU A 5 -5.32 -28.94 -18.15
CA LEU A 5 -4.43 -28.02 -17.46
C LEU A 5 -4.85 -27.99 -15.98
N ALA A 6 -4.01 -28.54 -15.11
CA ALA A 6 -4.19 -28.42 -13.67
C ALA A 6 -4.21 -26.93 -13.31
N ALA A 7 -5.24 -26.49 -12.61
CA ALA A 7 -5.27 -25.15 -12.04
C ALA A 7 -4.04 -24.99 -11.11
N PRO A 8 -3.33 -23.85 -11.15
CA PRO A 8 -2.20 -23.62 -10.25
C PRO A 8 -2.69 -23.74 -8.81
N ALA A 9 -1.97 -24.51 -7.99
CA ALA A 9 -2.20 -24.56 -6.56
C ALA A 9 -2.16 -23.12 -6.01
N ALA A 10 -3.21 -22.72 -5.30
CA ALA A 10 -3.29 -21.37 -4.73
C ALA A 10 -2.08 -21.13 -3.82
N SER A 11 -1.28 -20.13 -4.15
CA SER A 11 -0.14 -19.72 -3.31
C SER A 11 -0.65 -19.08 -2.02
N ILE A 12 0.08 -19.28 -0.92
CA ILE A 12 -0.26 -18.67 0.36
C ILE A 12 -0.06 -17.15 0.24
N PRO A 13 -1.07 -16.33 0.57
CA PRO A 13 -0.96 -14.87 0.49
C PRO A 13 0.14 -14.29 1.39
N ASP A 14 0.70 -13.14 1.00
CA ASP A 14 1.67 -12.39 1.82
C ASP A 14 1.00 -11.53 2.90
N SER A 15 -0.32 -11.40 2.84
CA SER A 15 -1.12 -10.62 3.80
C SER A 15 -2.44 -11.33 4.09
N ALA A 16 -2.92 -11.17 5.32
CA ALA A 16 -4.18 -11.72 5.79
C ALA A 16 -5.02 -10.64 6.51
N PRO A 17 -6.36 -10.78 6.54
CA PRO A 17 -7.23 -9.76 7.11
C PRO A 17 -7.08 -9.58 8.63
N ASP A 18 -6.61 -10.60 9.34
CA ASP A 18 -6.51 -10.64 10.81
C ASP A 18 -5.32 -11.50 11.28
N GLU A 19 -4.98 -11.36 12.55
CA GLU A 19 -3.86 -12.08 13.19
C GLU A 19 -3.97 -13.60 13.09
N ALA A 20 -5.18 -14.16 13.31
CA ALA A 20 -5.37 -15.60 13.34
C ALA A 20 -5.07 -16.22 11.97
N THR A 21 -5.59 -15.59 10.92
CA THR A 21 -5.36 -16.00 9.53
C THR A 21 -3.90 -15.76 9.14
N ALA A 22 -3.29 -14.63 9.52
CA ALA A 22 -1.88 -14.34 9.26
C ALA A 22 -0.96 -15.39 9.88
N ALA A 23 -1.19 -15.77 11.13
CA ALA A 23 -0.40 -16.78 11.82
C ALA A 23 -0.57 -18.18 11.20
N ALA A 24 -1.77 -18.52 10.70
CA ALA A 24 -2.00 -19.76 9.98
C ALA A 24 -1.20 -19.80 8.66
N TYR A 25 -1.25 -18.71 7.88
CA TYR A 25 -0.51 -18.58 6.63
C TYR A 25 1.00 -18.54 6.85
N ALA A 26 1.49 -17.85 7.88
CA ALA A 26 2.91 -17.77 8.18
C ALA A 26 3.52 -19.15 8.47
N ARG A 27 2.83 -19.96 9.29
CA ARG A 27 3.24 -21.34 9.57
C ARG A 27 3.15 -22.24 8.33
N ALA A 28 2.05 -22.15 7.59
CA ALA A 28 1.83 -23.00 6.42
C ALA A 28 2.78 -22.66 5.27
N GLY A 29 3.18 -21.40 5.15
CA GLY A 29 4.01 -20.88 4.06
C GLY A 29 5.49 -20.72 4.37
N ASP A 30 5.91 -21.05 5.60
CA ASP A 30 7.29 -20.88 6.08
C ASP A 30 7.86 -19.48 5.77
N LYS A 31 7.02 -18.46 5.98
CA LYS A 31 7.33 -17.06 5.66
C LYS A 31 6.59 -16.11 6.59
N GLN A 32 7.05 -14.87 6.64
CA GLN A 32 6.31 -13.81 7.32
C GLN A 32 5.05 -13.43 6.54
N VAL A 33 3.96 -13.14 7.25
CA VAL A 33 2.68 -12.71 6.67
C VAL A 33 2.17 -11.47 7.39
N GLU A 34 1.78 -10.45 6.61
CA GLU A 34 1.29 -9.19 7.13
C GLU A 34 -0.15 -9.27 7.66
N VAL A 35 -0.40 -8.62 8.79
CA VAL A 35 -1.75 -8.45 9.37
C VAL A 35 -2.37 -7.15 8.81
N ALA A 36 -3.22 -7.27 7.79
CA ALA A 36 -3.76 -6.12 7.07
C ALA A 36 -4.59 -5.18 7.96
N SER A 37 -5.27 -5.71 8.99
CA SER A 37 -6.05 -4.90 9.94
C SER A 37 -5.19 -4.00 10.82
N GLU A 38 -3.90 -4.30 10.95
CA GLU A 38 -2.96 -3.56 11.81
C GLU A 38 -2.02 -2.65 11.03
N THR A 39 -2.09 -2.72 9.69
CA THR A 39 -1.34 -1.82 8.82
C THR A 39 -1.94 -0.41 8.92
N THR A 40 -1.12 0.54 9.36
CA THR A 40 -1.45 1.97 9.38
C THR A 40 -0.44 2.76 8.53
N GLU A 41 -0.57 4.09 8.51
CA GLU A 41 0.41 4.99 7.89
C GLU A 41 1.81 4.87 8.52
N THR A 42 1.87 4.49 9.80
CA THR A 42 3.09 4.51 10.64
C THR A 42 3.41 3.16 11.28
N SER A 43 2.61 2.10 11.08
CA SER A 43 2.85 0.78 11.67
C SER A 43 2.68 -0.35 10.67
N LYS A 44 3.42 -1.45 10.89
CA LYS A 44 3.26 -2.72 10.19
C LYS A 44 3.47 -3.88 11.16
N THR A 45 2.51 -4.79 11.24
CA THR A 45 2.64 -6.04 12.00
C THR A 45 2.76 -7.24 11.06
N LEU A 46 3.71 -8.12 11.36
CA LEU A 46 3.94 -9.39 10.66
C LEU A 46 3.83 -10.56 11.65
N ALA A 47 3.12 -11.62 11.25
CA ALA A 47 3.21 -12.93 11.87
C ALA A 47 4.44 -13.66 11.36
N ASN A 48 5.23 -14.26 12.26
CA ASN A 48 6.38 -15.09 11.91
C ASN A 48 6.01 -16.59 11.93
N GLN A 49 6.71 -17.40 11.14
CA GLN A 49 6.48 -18.85 11.08
C GLN A 49 6.71 -19.59 12.41
N ASP A 50 7.56 -19.03 13.29
CA ASP A 50 7.84 -19.57 14.63
C ASP A 50 6.78 -19.21 15.68
N GLY A 51 5.75 -18.45 15.29
CA GLY A 51 4.67 -18.00 16.15
C GLY A 51 4.94 -16.69 16.90
N SER A 52 6.10 -16.07 16.70
CA SER A 52 6.36 -14.71 17.17
C SER A 52 5.76 -13.65 16.25
N TRP A 53 5.82 -12.38 16.66
CA TRP A 53 5.33 -11.23 15.92
C TRP A 53 6.45 -10.21 15.71
N ALA A 54 6.45 -9.52 14.57
CA ALA A 54 7.32 -8.39 14.30
C ALA A 54 6.48 -7.13 14.07
N LEU A 55 6.74 -6.08 14.86
CA LEU A 55 6.15 -4.76 14.70
C LEU A 55 7.23 -3.78 14.22
N THR A 56 6.94 -3.08 13.13
CA THR A 56 7.73 -1.93 12.68
C THR A 56 6.90 -0.67 12.84
N GLU A 57 7.45 0.30 13.57
CA GLU A 57 6.83 1.62 13.79
C GLU A 57 7.71 2.73 13.19
N TYR A 58 7.08 3.75 12.62
CA TYR A 58 7.73 4.88 11.98
C TYR A 58 7.33 6.19 12.66
N VAL A 59 8.29 7.10 12.84
CA VAL A 59 8.06 8.42 13.44
C VAL A 59 7.31 9.40 12.52
N HIS A 60 7.10 9.01 11.25
CA HIS A 60 6.31 9.74 10.26
C HIS A 60 5.61 8.74 9.32
N PRO A 61 4.51 9.12 8.67
CA PRO A 61 3.85 8.30 7.66
C PRO A 61 4.84 7.84 6.57
N VAL A 62 4.77 6.57 6.18
CA VAL A 62 5.56 6.01 5.06
C VAL A 62 4.68 5.46 3.93
N ARG A 63 3.38 5.38 4.18
CA ARG A 63 2.36 4.90 3.26
C ARG A 63 1.05 5.63 3.53
N VAL A 64 0.18 5.64 2.54
CA VAL A 64 -1.13 6.28 2.60
C VAL A 64 -2.18 5.35 2.04
N LYS A 65 -3.41 5.45 2.56
CA LYS A 65 -4.51 4.62 2.08
C LYS A 65 -5.25 5.33 0.95
N GLN A 66 -5.14 4.80 -0.27
CA GLN A 66 -5.87 5.26 -1.45
C GLN A 66 -6.96 4.24 -1.78
N GLY A 67 -8.20 4.56 -1.42
CA GLY A 67 -9.31 3.62 -1.47
C GLY A 67 -9.08 2.46 -0.50
N THR A 68 -8.93 1.24 -1.03
CA THR A 68 -8.65 0.03 -0.23
C THR A 68 -7.16 -0.34 -0.19
N THR A 69 -6.32 0.36 -0.94
CA THR A 69 -4.92 0.00 -1.14
C THR A 69 -3.99 0.91 -0.33
N TRP A 70 -3.00 0.31 0.32
CA TRP A 70 -1.88 1.03 0.90
C TRP A 70 -0.85 1.32 -0.19
N THR A 71 -0.62 2.60 -0.47
CA THR A 71 0.38 3.08 -1.45
C THR A 71 1.56 3.68 -0.69
N PRO A 72 2.81 3.34 -1.01
CA PRO A 72 3.97 4.06 -0.47
C PRO A 72 3.86 5.56 -0.75
N ILE A 73 4.38 6.39 0.16
CA ILE A 73 4.46 7.82 -0.12
C ILE A 73 5.34 8.05 -1.35
N ASP A 74 4.79 8.76 -2.33
CA ASP A 74 5.43 9.16 -3.57
C ASP A 74 5.18 10.64 -3.80
N THR A 75 6.21 11.44 -3.51
CA THR A 75 6.19 12.90 -3.67
C THR A 75 6.51 13.35 -5.10
N THR A 76 6.65 12.43 -6.06
CA THR A 76 6.83 12.78 -7.48
C THR A 76 5.61 13.53 -7.97
N LEU A 77 5.83 14.70 -8.55
CA LEU A 77 4.76 15.55 -9.05
C LEU A 77 4.21 15.05 -10.39
N GLU A 78 2.90 15.12 -10.54
CA GLU A 78 2.20 14.85 -11.79
C GLU A 78 1.14 15.93 -12.07
N ARG A 79 0.84 16.11 -13.36
CA ARG A 79 -0.22 17.00 -13.80
C ARG A 79 -1.54 16.23 -13.81
N ARG A 80 -2.53 16.75 -13.11
CA ARG A 80 -3.86 16.14 -12.96
C ARG A 80 -4.81 16.62 -14.08
N PRO A 81 -5.94 15.92 -14.32
CA PRO A 81 -6.90 16.28 -15.36
C PRO A 81 -7.50 17.69 -15.21
N ASP A 82 -7.57 18.21 -13.99
CA ASP A 82 -8.05 19.56 -13.67
C ASP A 82 -6.98 20.65 -13.94
N GLY A 83 -5.82 20.28 -14.46
CA GLY A 83 -4.70 21.16 -14.78
C GLY A 83 -3.81 21.51 -13.58
N SER A 84 -4.13 21.06 -12.36
CA SER A 84 -3.29 21.21 -11.19
C SER A 84 -2.06 20.30 -11.25
N ILE A 85 -1.02 20.64 -10.48
CA ILE A 85 0.15 19.79 -10.28
C ILE A 85 0.18 19.39 -8.81
N GLY A 86 0.28 18.10 -8.53
CA GLY A 86 0.41 17.60 -7.17
C GLY A 86 1.15 16.27 -7.13
N PRO A 87 1.51 15.79 -5.94
CA PRO A 87 2.21 14.53 -5.77
C PRO A 87 1.29 13.32 -6.04
N LYS A 88 1.92 12.17 -6.34
CA LYS A 88 1.22 10.90 -6.63
C LYS A 88 0.58 10.27 -5.40
N ALA A 89 1.26 10.30 -4.25
CA ALA A 89 0.75 9.73 -2.99
C ALA A 89 1.37 10.42 -1.78
N VAL A 90 0.56 11.16 -1.00
CA VAL A 90 1.01 11.89 0.19
C VAL A 90 -0.05 11.85 1.28
N ALA A 91 0.37 11.89 2.55
CA ALA A 91 -0.56 11.84 3.68
C ALA A 91 -1.38 13.13 3.80
N VAL A 92 -0.78 14.25 3.39
CA VAL A 92 -1.43 15.56 3.32
C VAL A 92 -1.43 16.03 1.88
N ASP A 93 -2.61 16.19 1.28
CA ASP A 93 -2.71 16.63 -0.12
C ASP A 93 -2.32 18.10 -0.25
N VAL A 94 -1.48 18.37 -1.26
CA VAL A 94 -1.00 19.70 -1.63
C VAL A 94 -1.06 19.79 -3.14
N SER A 95 -1.55 20.92 -3.66
CA SER A 95 -1.58 21.17 -5.10
C SER A 95 -1.08 22.57 -5.44
N LEU A 96 -0.42 22.67 -6.58
CA LEU A 96 0.04 23.91 -7.18
C LEU A 96 -0.86 24.23 -8.38
N LYS A 97 -1.28 25.50 -8.47
CA LYS A 97 -2.01 26.03 -9.62
C LYS A 97 -1.21 27.17 -10.23
N SER A 98 -1.14 27.21 -11.56
CA SER A 98 -0.58 28.36 -12.27
C SER A 98 -1.59 29.50 -12.25
N MET A 99 -1.18 30.67 -11.73
CA MET A 99 -1.98 31.88 -11.79
C MET A 99 -1.74 32.55 -13.15
N SER A 100 -2.71 32.46 -14.05
CA SER A 100 -2.64 33.14 -15.35
C SER A 100 -2.76 34.64 -15.14
N HIS A 101 -1.67 35.38 -15.35
CA HIS A 101 -1.73 36.84 -15.49
C HIS A 101 -2.05 37.16 -16.95
N LEU A 102 -3.25 37.69 -17.20
CA LEU A 102 -3.57 38.29 -18.48
C LEU A 102 -2.75 39.56 -18.64
N VAL A 103 -1.70 39.51 -19.46
CA VAL A 103 -1.09 40.72 -19.98
C VAL A 103 -1.95 41.18 -21.14
N SER A 104 -2.89 42.08 -20.88
CA SER A 104 -3.59 42.81 -21.93
C SER A 104 -2.59 43.77 -22.58
N PHE A 105 -2.16 43.45 -23.79
CA PHE A 105 -1.52 44.43 -24.67
C PHE A 105 -2.62 45.17 -25.43
N LEU A 106 -2.71 46.48 -25.21
CA LEU A 106 -3.45 47.46 -26.01
C LEU A 106 -2.59 47.92 -27.18
#